data_AF-A0A959P1P2-F1
#
_entry.id   AF-A0A959P1P2-F1
#
_cell.length_a   1.000
_cell.length_b   1.000
_cell.length_c   1.000
_cell.angle_alpha   90.00
_cell.angle_beta   90.00
_cell.angle_gamma   90.00
#
_symmetry.space_group_name_H-M   'P 1'
#
loop_
_entity.id
_entity.type
_entity.pdbx_description
1 polymer ?
#
loop_
_entity_poly.entity_id
_entity_poly.type
_entity_poly.pdbx_seq_one_letter_code
_entity_poly.pdbx_strand_id
1 'polypeptide(L)'
;RIKPDETVFKVTSKFVRRLIDHGNLKNVSEILNADVITPHIVLATIKESLDAGLILSSNKIDKLLTKFGNKKNRINIHGDFNENLSLSAILSFLEICFVNQKPKEKILRVLKHYSSIRTKRLFKGEFFEKNERKYYLRTVALITILENKYQPKVDSLLSKEFTTKKKKDYDLENKIKEFEQVVNILLPWYILRLKVVVGNIQNLREELISTKRKSEEILIHRWRENDSLQYEISSVFADILSLAKNNSKTQIHSIYKQFFNQDKKIWIEDHFKLLRNSSRLKHLKNISSLEETTIRNVIEASKDEEPETTANWYVEVARAILNLDKNDSAIYFSRALEAVSKFGDEIGQRWKAISALAEKAAQNKVYNNQLSYRYIRCAEQVGESVGREKYWDRNHAIKICSKLAPSIGLSSLSRWRDRNIGWFNEQIIYLARVLVEDNVISLSSGWALTPFFREYGIIDFACFCIAKSSSQKIKEYIIKSAIHQLQLNDAPYKDWLKLKEKTKSNSPEYRKILDIVEFYENNPGITNENDDNDYI
;
A
#
# COMPACT_ATOMS: atom_id res chain seq x y z
N ARG A 1 -10.38 26.34 -5.12
CA ARG A 1 -11.73 26.77 -5.54
C ARG A 1 -12.49 25.51 -5.98
N ILE A 2 -13.38 24.96 -5.14
CA ILE A 2 -14.12 23.73 -5.47
C ILE A 2 -15.22 24.07 -6.48
N LYS A 3 -15.34 23.33 -7.58
CA LYS A 3 -16.41 23.54 -8.57
C LYS A 3 -17.73 22.94 -8.05
N PRO A 4 -18.89 23.59 -8.24
CA PRO A 4 -20.18 23.09 -7.76
C PRO A 4 -20.48 21.65 -8.19
N ASP A 5 -20.21 21.32 -9.45
CA ASP A 5 -20.46 20.00 -10.05
C ASP A 5 -19.70 18.83 -9.38
N GLU A 6 -18.45 19.08 -9.00
CA GLU A 6 -17.61 18.07 -8.33
C GLU A 6 -18.13 17.77 -6.92
N THR A 7 -18.60 18.81 -6.24
CA THR A 7 -19.22 18.69 -4.91
C THR A 7 -20.49 17.86 -5.00
N VAL A 8 -21.34 18.13 -6.00
CA VAL A 8 -22.57 17.35 -6.24
C VAL A 8 -22.25 15.87 -6.43
N PHE A 9 -21.26 15.53 -7.26
CA PHE A 9 -20.85 14.14 -7.48
C PHE A 9 -20.39 13.47 -6.17
N LYS A 10 -19.47 14.11 -5.43
CA LYS A 10 -18.89 13.54 -4.20
C LYS A 10 -19.94 13.33 -3.11
N VAL A 11 -20.82 14.31 -2.90
CA VAL A 11 -21.91 14.22 -1.92
C VAL A 11 -22.90 13.13 -2.32
N THR A 12 -23.30 13.09 -3.61
CA THR A 12 -24.22 12.06 -4.11
C THR A 12 -23.63 10.65 -3.98
N SER A 13 -22.36 10.45 -4.34
CA SER A 13 -21.68 9.15 -4.20
C SER A 13 -21.67 8.69 -2.74
N LYS A 14 -21.29 9.56 -1.79
CA LYS A 14 -21.32 9.22 -0.36
C LYS A 14 -22.74 8.90 0.13
N PHE A 15 -23.74 9.67 -0.31
CA PHE A 15 -25.14 9.47 0.07
C PHE A 15 -25.68 8.13 -0.47
N VAL A 16 -25.49 7.86 -1.77
CA VAL A 16 -25.91 6.60 -2.40
C VAL A 16 -25.20 5.40 -1.77
N ARG A 17 -23.88 5.50 -1.53
CA ARG A 17 -23.12 4.44 -0.85
C ARG A 17 -23.75 4.09 0.51
N ARG A 18 -24.10 5.10 1.32
CA ARG A 18 -24.78 4.90 2.61
C ARG A 18 -26.17 4.28 2.48
N LEU A 19 -26.97 4.71 1.50
CA LEU A 19 -28.28 4.08 1.25
C LEU A 19 -28.14 2.59 0.91
N ILE A 20 -27.16 2.24 0.07
CA ILE A 20 -26.82 0.85 -0.23
C ILE A 20 -26.36 0.13 1.03
N ASP A 21 -25.55 0.78 1.87
CA ASP A 21 -25.05 0.18 3.10
C ASP A 21 -26.20 -0.15 4.07
N HIS A 22 -27.23 0.70 4.14
CA HIS A 22 -28.47 0.47 4.88
C HIS A 22 -29.47 -0.50 4.20
N GLY A 23 -29.13 -1.06 3.03
CA GLY A 23 -30.03 -1.94 2.28
C GLY A 23 -31.23 -1.22 1.64
N ASN A 24 -31.24 0.11 1.60
CA ASN A 24 -32.34 0.91 1.06
C ASN A 24 -32.22 1.05 -0.47
N LEU A 25 -32.32 -0.09 -1.17
CA LEU A 25 -32.15 -0.18 -2.62
C LEU A 25 -33.28 0.51 -3.39
N LYS A 26 -34.48 0.59 -2.80
CA LYS A 26 -35.63 1.26 -3.39
C LYS A 26 -35.34 2.75 -3.58
N ASN A 27 -34.89 3.44 -2.53
CA ASN A 27 -34.60 4.87 -2.61
C ASN A 27 -33.42 5.16 -3.57
N VAL A 28 -32.45 4.25 -3.68
CA VAL A 28 -31.37 4.37 -4.69
C VAL A 28 -31.94 4.40 -6.11
N SER A 29 -32.94 3.56 -6.41
CA SER A 29 -33.60 3.58 -7.72
C SER A 29 -34.46 4.82 -7.94
N GLU A 30 -35.11 5.34 -6.89
CA GLU A 30 -35.95 6.55 -6.95
C GLU A 30 -35.12 7.81 -7.23
N ILE A 31 -33.86 7.90 -6.76
CA ILE A 31 -32.95 9.00 -7.09
C ILE A 31 -32.80 9.17 -8.60
N LEU A 32 -32.73 8.08 -9.37
CA LEU A 32 -32.63 8.15 -10.83
C LEU A 32 -33.92 8.64 -11.51
N ASN A 33 -35.05 8.62 -10.82
CA ASN A 33 -36.34 9.03 -11.34
C ASN A 33 -36.79 10.42 -10.86
N ALA A 34 -36.01 11.07 -10.00
CA ALA A 34 -36.28 12.41 -9.52
C ALA A 34 -36.38 13.46 -10.65
N ASP A 35 -37.18 14.50 -10.42
CA ASP A 35 -37.43 15.57 -11.39
C ASP A 35 -36.18 16.44 -11.60
N VAL A 36 -35.49 16.80 -10.52
CA VAL A 36 -34.26 17.60 -10.53
C VAL A 36 -33.04 16.67 -10.52
N ILE A 37 -32.60 16.26 -11.71
CA ILE A 37 -31.44 15.36 -11.84
C ILE A 37 -30.37 15.94 -12.76
N THR A 38 -29.13 16.02 -12.27
CA THR A 38 -27.96 16.47 -13.02
C THR A 38 -27.15 15.25 -13.52
N PRO A 39 -26.32 15.41 -14.57
CA PRO A 39 -25.41 14.36 -15.02
C PRO A 39 -24.56 13.76 -13.89
N HIS A 40 -24.07 14.61 -12.97
CA HIS A 40 -23.24 14.21 -11.84
C HIS A 40 -23.99 13.29 -10.85
N ILE A 41 -25.28 13.55 -10.61
CA ILE A 41 -26.12 12.69 -9.75
C ILE A 41 -26.31 11.31 -10.40
N VAL A 42 -26.63 11.27 -11.69
CA VAL A 42 -26.81 10.02 -12.44
C VAL A 42 -25.52 9.19 -12.43
N LEU A 43 -24.39 9.82 -12.74
CA LEU A 43 -23.08 9.15 -12.78
C LEU A 43 -22.67 8.60 -11.41
N ALA A 44 -22.84 9.39 -10.33
CA ALA A 44 -22.53 8.95 -8.98
C ALA A 44 -23.41 7.75 -8.57
N THR A 45 -24.71 7.85 -8.82
CA THR A 45 -25.68 6.79 -8.48
C THR A 45 -25.37 5.50 -9.22
N ILE A 46 -25.09 5.56 -10.51
CA ILE A 46 -24.75 4.39 -11.32
C ILE A 46 -23.42 3.78 -10.91
N LYS A 47 -22.39 4.60 -10.65
CA LYS A 47 -21.09 4.10 -10.21
C LYS A 47 -21.22 3.29 -8.92
N GLU A 48 -21.80 3.87 -7.87
CA GLU A 48 -21.92 3.20 -6.57
C GLU A 48 -22.83 1.98 -6.62
N SER A 49 -23.88 2.03 -7.45
CA SER A 49 -24.78 0.89 -7.66
C SER A 49 -24.07 -0.26 -8.35
N LEU A 50 -23.35 0.00 -9.44
CA LEU A 50 -22.60 -1.03 -10.16
C LEU A 50 -21.48 -1.63 -9.30
N ASP A 51 -20.77 -0.81 -8.52
CA ASP A 51 -19.75 -1.27 -7.57
C ASP A 51 -20.35 -2.22 -6.50
N ALA A 52 -21.62 -2.02 -6.15
CA ALA A 52 -22.39 -2.89 -5.27
C ALA A 52 -23.08 -4.08 -6.00
N GLY A 53 -22.76 -4.30 -7.28
CA GLY A 53 -23.35 -5.35 -8.10
C GLY A 53 -24.80 -5.07 -8.52
N LEU A 54 -25.32 -3.85 -8.39
CA LEU A 54 -26.68 -3.48 -8.77
C LEU A 54 -26.71 -2.91 -10.19
N ILE A 55 -27.61 -3.46 -11.01
CA ILE A 55 -27.83 -3.01 -12.38
C ILE A 55 -29.12 -2.19 -12.38
N LEU A 56 -29.00 -0.91 -12.68
CA LEU A 56 -30.14 0.02 -12.69
C LEU A 56 -30.58 0.32 -14.13
N SER A 57 -31.88 0.55 -14.30
CA SER A 57 -32.50 1.00 -15.55
C SER A 57 -33.35 2.24 -15.27
N SER A 58 -33.27 3.24 -16.16
CA SER A 58 -34.10 4.45 -16.09
C SER A 58 -34.07 5.19 -17.43
N ASN A 59 -35.18 5.84 -17.79
CA ASN A 59 -35.27 6.69 -18.98
C ASN A 59 -34.29 7.88 -18.95
N LYS A 60 -33.81 8.30 -17.76
CA LYS A 60 -32.80 9.36 -17.64
C LYS A 60 -31.43 8.94 -18.17
N ILE A 61 -31.12 7.63 -18.15
CA ILE A 61 -29.88 7.07 -18.72
C ILE A 61 -29.82 7.35 -20.23
N ASP A 62 -30.95 7.18 -20.92
CA ASP A 62 -31.06 7.39 -22.37
C ASP A 62 -30.91 8.86 -22.77
N LYS A 63 -31.58 9.72 -21.99
CA LYS A 63 -31.46 11.18 -22.14
C LYS A 63 -30.01 11.61 -21.94
N LEU A 64 -29.33 11.07 -20.92
CA LEU A 64 -27.94 11.38 -20.64
C LEU A 64 -26.98 10.86 -21.73
N LEU A 65 -27.16 9.64 -22.22
CA LEU A 65 -26.35 9.07 -23.30
C LEU A 65 -26.47 9.92 -24.57
N THR A 66 -27.70 10.34 -24.90
CA THR A 66 -27.96 11.23 -26.03
C THR A 66 -27.30 12.60 -25.83
N LYS A 67 -27.37 13.15 -24.61
CA LYS A 67 -26.72 14.41 -24.24
C LYS A 67 -25.19 14.34 -24.41
N PHE A 68 -24.54 13.28 -23.91
CA PHE A 68 -23.09 13.08 -24.07
C PHE A 68 -22.65 12.82 -25.52
N GLY A 69 -23.58 12.34 -26.36
CA GLY A 69 -23.35 12.27 -27.81
C GLY A 69 -22.97 13.62 -28.42
N ASN A 70 -23.53 14.73 -27.91
CA ASN A 70 -23.24 16.09 -28.36
C ASN A 70 -21.98 16.65 -27.69
N LYS A 71 -21.01 17.10 -28.49
CA LYS A 71 -19.71 17.64 -28.03
C LYS A 71 -19.85 18.75 -26.98
N LYS A 72 -20.85 19.63 -27.10
CA LYS A 72 -21.03 20.79 -26.20
C LYS A 72 -21.48 20.42 -24.79
N ASN A 73 -22.06 19.24 -24.61
CA ASN A 73 -22.68 18.82 -23.36
C ASN A 73 -21.85 17.76 -22.61
N ARG A 74 -20.62 17.51 -23.07
CA ARG A 74 -19.71 16.54 -22.45
C ARG A 74 -19.09 17.15 -21.20
N ILE A 75 -18.92 16.32 -20.19
CA ILE A 75 -18.23 16.71 -18.96
C ILE A 75 -16.74 16.83 -19.28
N ASN A 76 -16.14 17.99 -19.01
CA ASN A 76 -14.71 18.21 -19.15
C ASN A 76 -13.96 17.50 -18.03
N ILE A 77 -12.98 16.68 -18.40
CA ILE A 77 -12.04 16.01 -17.49
C ILE A 77 -10.74 16.82 -17.54
N HIS A 78 -10.47 17.67 -16.55
CA HIS A 78 -9.21 18.43 -16.44
C HIS A 78 -8.62 18.31 -15.03
N GLY A 79 -7.36 17.85 -14.89
CA GLY A 79 -6.45 18.20 -13.78
C GLY A 79 -6.16 17.09 -12.75
N ASP A 80 -4.88 16.90 -12.46
CA ASP A 80 -4.14 15.69 -12.02
C ASP A 80 -4.53 14.96 -10.70
N PHE A 81 -5.61 15.30 -9.98
CA PHE A 81 -5.90 14.59 -8.70
C PHE A 81 -7.33 14.07 -8.50
N ASN A 82 -8.33 14.55 -9.26
CA ASN A 82 -9.72 14.06 -9.18
C ASN A 82 -10.21 13.34 -10.46
N GLU A 83 -9.36 13.20 -11.48
CA GLU A 83 -9.73 12.63 -12.79
C GLU A 83 -10.20 11.16 -12.73
N ASN A 84 -9.83 10.43 -11.67
CA ASN A 84 -10.10 9.00 -11.53
C ASN A 84 -11.59 8.70 -11.23
N LEU A 85 -12.27 9.56 -10.48
CA LEU A 85 -13.68 9.36 -10.10
C LEU A 85 -14.64 9.62 -11.27
N SER A 86 -14.38 10.64 -12.09
CA SER A 86 -15.24 10.99 -13.24
C SER A 86 -15.15 9.96 -14.36
N LEU A 87 -13.95 9.46 -14.68
CA LEU A 87 -13.79 8.47 -15.75
C LEU A 87 -14.33 7.10 -15.33
N SER A 88 -14.06 6.67 -14.09
CA SER A 88 -14.65 5.44 -13.56
C SER A 88 -16.17 5.47 -13.64
N ALA A 89 -16.79 6.61 -13.27
CA ALA A 89 -18.23 6.77 -13.32
C ALA A 89 -18.78 6.78 -14.75
N ILE A 90 -18.10 7.43 -15.70
CA ILE A 90 -18.46 7.39 -17.12
C ILE A 90 -18.37 5.96 -17.66
N LEU A 91 -17.31 5.21 -17.34
CA LEU A 91 -17.18 3.82 -17.78
C LEU A 91 -18.29 2.94 -17.18
N SER A 92 -18.57 3.05 -15.89
CA SER A 92 -19.70 2.34 -15.26
C SER A 92 -21.04 2.73 -15.90
N PHE A 93 -21.23 4.00 -16.26
CA PHE A 93 -22.41 4.46 -17.00
C PHE A 93 -22.53 3.83 -18.38
N LEU A 94 -21.44 3.77 -19.15
CA LEU A 94 -21.44 3.18 -20.49
C LEU A 94 -21.63 1.66 -20.43
N GLU A 95 -21.07 0.99 -19.43
CA GLU A 95 -21.33 -0.43 -19.14
C GLU A 95 -22.82 -0.67 -18.87
N ILE A 96 -23.44 0.15 -18.00
CA ILE A 96 -24.90 0.08 -17.74
C ILE A 96 -25.73 0.39 -18.98
N CYS A 97 -25.31 1.35 -19.82
CA CYS A 97 -25.97 1.58 -21.11
C CYS A 97 -25.91 0.34 -22.00
N PHE A 98 -24.77 -0.37 -22.01
CA PHE A 98 -24.62 -1.57 -22.82
C PHE A 98 -25.51 -2.72 -22.31
N VAL A 99 -25.54 -2.94 -20.99
CA VAL A 99 -26.42 -3.94 -20.35
C VAL A 99 -27.89 -3.66 -20.64
N ASN A 100 -28.30 -2.39 -20.58
CA ASN A 100 -29.66 -1.96 -20.89
C ASN A 100 -29.94 -1.86 -22.41
N GLN A 101 -29.11 -2.51 -23.25
CA GLN A 101 -29.29 -2.65 -24.69
C GLN A 101 -29.42 -1.32 -25.45
N LYS A 102 -28.70 -0.28 -25.00
CA LYS A 102 -28.69 1.02 -25.69
C LYS A 102 -27.85 0.97 -26.98
N PRO A 103 -28.10 1.85 -27.97
CA PRO A 103 -27.46 1.78 -29.28
C PRO A 103 -25.92 1.79 -29.20
N LYS A 104 -25.28 0.75 -29.74
CA LYS A 104 -23.83 0.52 -29.67
C LYS A 104 -23.05 1.71 -30.24
N GLU A 105 -23.55 2.32 -31.31
CA GLU A 105 -22.92 3.44 -32.01
C GLU A 105 -22.86 4.69 -31.12
N LYS A 106 -23.90 4.93 -30.31
CA LYS A 106 -23.93 6.04 -29.34
C LYS A 106 -22.93 5.80 -28.21
N ILE A 107 -22.87 4.57 -27.69
CA ILE A 107 -21.92 4.19 -26.65
C ILE A 107 -20.48 4.35 -27.15
N LEU A 108 -20.16 3.80 -28.32
CA LEU A 108 -18.84 3.92 -28.95
C LEU A 108 -18.43 5.37 -29.21
N ARG A 109 -19.38 6.23 -29.64
CA ARG A 109 -19.12 7.66 -29.87
C ARG A 109 -18.68 8.38 -28.59
N VAL A 110 -19.33 8.09 -27.46
CA VAL A 110 -18.97 8.67 -26.16
C VAL A 110 -17.65 8.08 -25.65
N LEU A 111 -17.50 6.76 -25.76
CA LEU A 111 -16.30 6.03 -25.33
C LEU A 111 -15.04 6.51 -26.04
N LYS A 112 -15.07 6.63 -27.37
CA LYS A 112 -13.93 7.10 -28.20
C LYS A 112 -13.46 8.51 -27.84
N HIS A 113 -14.38 9.37 -27.38
CA HIS A 113 -13.99 10.71 -26.92
C HIS A 113 -13.19 10.65 -25.63
N TYR A 114 -13.71 9.94 -24.62
CA TYR A 114 -13.07 9.86 -23.31
C TYR A 114 -11.81 8.97 -23.29
N SER A 115 -11.70 7.99 -24.20
CA SER A 115 -10.50 7.16 -24.35
C SER A 115 -9.31 7.92 -24.94
N SER A 116 -9.55 8.80 -25.93
CA SER A 116 -8.50 9.56 -26.63
C SER A 116 -7.70 10.52 -25.72
N ILE A 117 -8.22 10.83 -24.53
CA ILE A 117 -7.64 11.75 -23.56
C ILE A 117 -6.48 11.11 -22.78
N ARG A 118 -6.42 9.76 -22.65
CA ARG A 118 -5.52 9.07 -21.71
C ARG A 118 -4.42 8.21 -22.36
N THR A 119 -4.51 7.84 -23.64
CA THR A 119 -3.42 7.14 -24.36
C THR A 119 -2.08 7.89 -24.38
N LYS A 120 -2.09 9.20 -24.07
CA LYS A 120 -0.88 10.04 -23.95
C LYS A 120 -0.19 10.00 -22.57
N ARG A 121 -0.89 9.61 -21.50
CA ARG A 121 -0.35 9.57 -20.13
C ARG A 121 0.16 8.19 -19.70
N LEU A 122 -0.36 7.13 -20.33
CA LEU A 122 -0.03 5.71 -20.08
C LEU A 122 1.46 5.34 -20.20
N PHE A 123 2.32 6.23 -20.68
CA PHE A 123 3.71 5.90 -21.04
C PHE A 123 4.77 6.88 -20.50
N LYS A 124 4.43 7.72 -19.52
CA LYS A 124 5.31 8.82 -19.06
C LYS A 124 6.12 8.58 -17.77
N GLY A 125 6.21 7.37 -17.26
CA GLY A 125 7.08 7.09 -16.12
C GLY A 125 6.79 5.75 -15.47
N GLU A 126 7.76 5.27 -14.69
CA GLU A 126 7.69 4.00 -13.97
C GLU A 126 6.38 3.85 -13.19
N PHE A 127 5.81 2.66 -13.31
CA PHE A 127 4.56 2.22 -12.71
C PHE A 127 3.32 2.99 -13.19
N PHE A 128 2.61 2.39 -14.15
CA PHE A 128 1.21 2.73 -14.38
C PHE A 128 0.48 2.80 -13.02
N GLU A 129 -0.14 3.92 -12.68
CA GLU A 129 -1.01 3.93 -11.50
C GLU A 129 -2.13 2.89 -11.73
N LYS A 130 -2.36 2.01 -10.74
CA LYS A 130 -3.38 0.94 -10.77
C LYS A 130 -4.72 1.39 -11.36
N ASN A 131 -5.16 2.59 -10.99
CA ASN A 131 -6.42 3.17 -11.45
C ASN A 131 -6.41 3.49 -12.96
N GLU A 132 -5.30 3.99 -13.51
CA GLU A 132 -5.18 4.27 -14.94
C GLU A 132 -5.22 2.99 -15.76
N ARG A 133 -4.48 1.95 -15.35
CA ARG A 133 -4.54 0.61 -15.98
C ARG A 133 -5.97 0.10 -16.00
N LYS A 134 -6.64 0.14 -14.84
CA LYS A 134 -8.04 -0.30 -14.71
C LYS A 134 -8.97 0.41 -15.69
N TYR A 135 -8.91 1.73 -15.80
CA TYR A 135 -9.79 2.48 -16.72
C TYR A 135 -9.47 2.22 -18.18
N TYR A 136 -8.18 2.10 -18.51
CA TYR A 136 -7.74 1.75 -19.84
C TYR A 136 -8.26 0.36 -20.26
N LEU A 137 -8.02 -0.66 -19.43
CA LEU A 137 -8.42 -2.03 -19.73
C LEU A 137 -9.94 -2.21 -19.77
N ARG A 138 -10.70 -1.52 -18.90
CA ARG A 138 -12.18 -1.46 -19.00
C ARG A 138 -12.62 -0.84 -20.33
N THR A 139 -11.96 0.23 -20.77
CA THR A 139 -12.25 0.89 -22.05
C THR A 139 -12.01 -0.06 -23.22
N VAL A 140 -10.83 -0.69 -23.26
CA VAL A 140 -10.46 -1.66 -24.30
C VAL A 140 -11.43 -2.83 -24.32
N ALA A 141 -11.74 -3.43 -23.17
CA ALA A 141 -12.68 -4.53 -23.07
C ALA A 141 -14.08 -4.15 -23.59
N LEU A 142 -14.56 -2.93 -23.29
CA LEU A 142 -15.85 -2.44 -23.76
C LEU A 142 -15.86 -2.22 -25.27
N ILE A 143 -14.79 -1.66 -25.86
CA ILE A 143 -14.64 -1.54 -27.32
C ILE A 143 -14.64 -2.93 -27.97
N THR A 144 -13.83 -3.84 -27.45
CA THR A 144 -13.69 -5.22 -27.92
C THR A 144 -15.04 -5.93 -28.02
N ILE A 145 -15.87 -5.85 -26.97
CA ILE A 145 -17.17 -6.52 -26.96
C ILE A 145 -18.18 -5.78 -27.84
N LEU A 146 -18.19 -4.44 -27.85
CA LEU A 146 -19.10 -3.66 -28.71
C LEU A 146 -18.84 -3.91 -30.20
N GLU A 147 -17.56 -4.04 -30.59
CA GLU A 147 -17.13 -4.32 -31.97
C GLU A 147 -17.11 -5.83 -32.31
N ASN A 148 -17.49 -6.72 -31.39
CA ASN A 148 -17.40 -8.19 -31.52
C ASN A 148 -15.99 -8.72 -31.85
N LYS A 149 -14.93 -8.01 -31.43
CA LYS A 149 -13.52 -8.37 -31.63
C LYS A 149 -12.92 -8.90 -30.33
N TYR A 150 -13.26 -10.13 -29.97
CA TYR A 150 -12.91 -10.76 -28.68
C TYR A 150 -11.40 -10.96 -28.41
N GLN A 151 -10.55 -10.68 -29.39
CA GLN A 151 -9.08 -10.72 -29.27
C GLN A 151 -8.48 -9.48 -29.97
N PRO A 152 -8.38 -8.33 -29.28
CA PRO A 152 -7.69 -7.18 -29.83
C PRO A 152 -6.19 -7.50 -29.96
N LYS A 153 -5.60 -7.24 -31.14
CA LYS A 153 -4.15 -7.35 -31.31
C LYS A 153 -3.47 -6.29 -30.44
N VAL A 154 -2.50 -6.67 -29.62
CA VAL A 154 -1.83 -5.73 -28.71
C VAL A 154 -1.16 -4.58 -29.47
N ASP A 155 -0.63 -4.85 -30.66
CA ASP A 155 -0.09 -3.82 -31.58
C ASP A 155 -1.09 -2.70 -31.91
N SER A 156 -2.38 -3.03 -32.00
CA SER A 156 -3.43 -2.05 -32.28
C SER A 156 -3.82 -1.18 -31.08
N LEU A 157 -3.36 -1.58 -29.88
CA LEU A 157 -3.58 -0.89 -28.61
C LEU A 157 -2.43 0.07 -28.27
N LEU A 158 -1.29 -0.04 -28.96
CA LEU A 158 -0.17 0.89 -28.81
C LEU A 158 -0.55 2.27 -29.35
N SER A 159 -0.12 3.33 -28.66
CA SER A 159 -0.37 4.70 -29.15
C SER A 159 0.51 5.00 -30.36
N LYS A 160 0.04 5.87 -31.27
CA LYS A 160 0.78 6.24 -32.50
C LYS A 160 2.19 6.80 -32.22
N GLU A 161 2.41 7.34 -31.03
CA GLU A 161 3.69 7.89 -30.57
C GLU A 161 4.77 6.79 -30.41
N PHE A 162 4.37 5.52 -30.21
CA PHE A 162 5.27 4.34 -30.14
C PHE A 162 5.52 3.71 -31.51
N THR A 163 4.62 3.92 -32.47
CA THR A 163 4.76 3.39 -33.84
C THR A 163 5.63 4.26 -34.75
N THR A 164 6.00 5.48 -34.33
CA THR A 164 6.58 6.51 -35.23
C THR A 164 8.04 6.91 -34.95
N LYS A 165 8.78 6.22 -34.06
CA LYS A 165 10.20 6.55 -33.80
C LYS A 165 11.19 5.51 -34.34
N LYS A 166 12.33 6.01 -34.84
CA LYS A 166 13.43 5.25 -35.43
C LYS A 166 14.04 4.28 -34.40
N LYS A 167 14.36 3.08 -34.91
CA LYS A 167 14.94 1.92 -34.22
C LYS A 167 16.12 2.27 -33.29
N LYS A 168 16.16 1.58 -32.13
CA LYS A 168 17.20 1.52 -31.08
C LYS A 168 17.07 2.49 -29.91
N ASP A 169 15.94 2.42 -29.20
CA ASP A 169 15.87 2.89 -27.81
C ASP A 169 15.53 1.68 -26.94
N TYR A 170 16.52 1.12 -26.24
CA TYR A 170 16.39 -0.11 -25.44
C TYR A 170 15.34 0.05 -24.33
N ASP A 171 15.22 1.25 -23.78
CA ASP A 171 14.22 1.60 -22.77
C ASP A 171 12.80 1.55 -23.36
N LEU A 172 12.62 1.97 -24.62
CA LEU A 172 11.34 1.91 -25.30
C LEU A 172 10.88 0.48 -25.57
N GLU A 173 11.79 -0.40 -26.00
CA GLU A 173 11.48 -1.82 -26.25
C GLU A 173 11.09 -2.55 -24.96
N ASN A 174 11.77 -2.26 -23.85
CA ASN A 174 11.40 -2.80 -22.54
C ASN A 174 10.03 -2.30 -22.06
N LYS A 175 9.72 -1.01 -22.25
CA LYS A 175 8.40 -0.44 -21.94
C LYS A 175 7.27 -1.06 -22.75
N ILE A 176 7.50 -1.35 -24.04
CA ILE A 176 6.52 -2.04 -24.89
C ILE A 176 6.29 -3.47 -24.40
N LYS A 177 7.36 -4.23 -24.13
CA LYS A 177 7.25 -5.59 -23.57
C LYS A 177 6.50 -5.62 -22.25
N GLU A 178 6.78 -4.67 -21.35
CA GLU A 178 6.06 -4.57 -20.08
C GLU A 178 4.56 -4.26 -20.30
N PHE A 179 4.24 -3.33 -21.19
CA PHE A 179 2.86 -3.02 -21.54
C PHE A 179 2.14 -4.26 -22.11
N GLU A 180 2.78 -4.99 -23.03
CA GLU A 180 2.24 -6.22 -23.62
C GLU A 180 1.95 -7.28 -22.55
N GLN A 181 2.89 -7.50 -21.63
CA GLN A 181 2.70 -8.43 -20.51
C GLN A 181 1.50 -8.02 -19.64
N VAL A 182 1.44 -6.76 -19.21
CA VAL A 182 0.34 -6.24 -18.37
C VAL A 182 -1.00 -6.39 -19.06
N VAL A 183 -1.10 -6.02 -20.34
CA VAL A 183 -2.33 -6.14 -21.13
C VAL A 183 -2.73 -7.60 -21.29
N ASN A 184 -1.80 -8.48 -21.65
CA ASN A 184 -2.09 -9.90 -21.84
C ASN A 184 -2.49 -10.60 -20.53
N ILE A 185 -1.95 -10.16 -19.40
CA ILE A 185 -2.33 -10.67 -18.07
C ILE A 185 -3.73 -10.20 -17.68
N LEU A 186 -4.00 -8.88 -17.75
CA LEU A 186 -5.20 -8.29 -17.13
C LEU A 186 -6.40 -8.13 -18.07
N LEU A 187 -6.20 -7.86 -19.37
CA LEU A 187 -7.30 -7.62 -20.30
C LEU A 187 -8.31 -8.78 -20.38
N PRO A 188 -7.89 -10.07 -20.39
CA PRO A 188 -8.81 -11.20 -20.36
C PRO A 188 -9.81 -11.15 -19.19
N TRP A 189 -9.34 -10.72 -18.01
CA TRP A 189 -10.20 -10.58 -16.82
C TRP A 189 -11.25 -9.47 -16.99
N TYR A 190 -10.89 -8.33 -17.58
CA TYR A 190 -11.84 -7.26 -17.85
C TYR A 190 -12.86 -7.62 -18.94
N ILE A 191 -12.45 -8.37 -19.96
CA ILE A 191 -13.37 -8.92 -20.97
C ILE A 191 -14.34 -9.90 -20.31
N LEU A 192 -13.85 -10.81 -19.47
CA LEU A 192 -14.69 -11.75 -18.72
C LEU A 192 -15.68 -11.01 -17.82
N ARG A 193 -15.22 -10.03 -17.04
CA ARG A 193 -16.08 -9.16 -16.22
C ARG A 193 -17.22 -8.54 -17.04
N LEU A 194 -16.95 -8.00 -18.22
CA LEU A 194 -18.00 -7.43 -19.06
C LEU A 194 -18.94 -8.48 -19.65
N LYS A 195 -18.43 -9.65 -20.06
CA LYS A 195 -19.29 -10.77 -20.48
C LYS A 195 -20.28 -11.16 -19.37
N VAL A 196 -19.83 -11.23 -18.11
CA VAL A 196 -20.67 -11.50 -16.93
C VAL A 196 -21.76 -10.44 -16.81
N VAL A 197 -21.36 -9.17 -16.84
CA VAL A 197 -22.26 -8.01 -16.68
C VAL A 197 -23.37 -7.98 -17.73
N VAL A 198 -23.04 -8.33 -18.98
CA VAL A 198 -23.98 -8.35 -20.12
C VAL A 198 -24.83 -9.63 -20.12
N GLY A 199 -24.51 -10.63 -19.30
CA GLY A 199 -25.16 -11.93 -19.29
C GLY A 199 -24.78 -12.83 -20.46
N ASN A 200 -23.68 -12.53 -21.16
CA ASN A 200 -23.19 -13.30 -22.30
C ASN A 200 -22.16 -14.36 -21.86
N ILE A 201 -22.56 -15.23 -20.92
CA ILE A 201 -21.73 -16.34 -20.41
C ILE A 201 -22.61 -17.58 -20.22
N GLN A 202 -22.20 -18.68 -20.84
CA GLN A 202 -22.81 -19.99 -20.65
C GLN A 202 -22.23 -20.70 -19.42
N ASN A 203 -20.89 -20.81 -19.33
CA ASN A 203 -20.20 -21.45 -18.21
C ASN A 203 -19.12 -20.54 -17.60
N LEU A 204 -19.45 -19.91 -16.48
CA LEU A 204 -18.53 -19.01 -15.78
C LEU A 204 -17.26 -19.73 -15.30
N ARG A 205 -17.36 -20.99 -14.87
CA ARG A 205 -16.24 -21.74 -14.30
C ARG A 205 -15.17 -22.03 -15.35
N GLU A 206 -15.59 -22.49 -16.53
CA GLU A 206 -14.67 -22.79 -17.64
C GLU A 206 -13.97 -21.53 -18.14
N GLU A 207 -14.71 -20.44 -18.34
CA GLU A 207 -14.14 -19.16 -18.75
C GLU A 207 -13.13 -18.64 -17.71
N LEU A 208 -13.41 -18.78 -16.40
CA LEU A 208 -12.49 -18.44 -15.32
C LEU A 208 -11.21 -19.28 -15.34
N ILE A 209 -11.32 -20.61 -15.49
CA ILE A 209 -10.16 -21.51 -15.59
C ILE A 209 -9.29 -21.10 -16.77
N SER A 210 -9.91 -20.86 -17.93
CA SER A 210 -9.19 -20.48 -19.15
C SER A 210 -8.49 -19.12 -19.02
N THR A 211 -9.13 -18.17 -18.32
CA THR A 211 -8.60 -16.82 -18.09
C THR A 211 -7.44 -16.86 -17.11
N LYS A 212 -7.58 -17.58 -15.99
CA LYS A 212 -6.54 -17.75 -14.99
C LYS A 212 -5.29 -18.41 -15.57
N ARG A 213 -5.45 -19.51 -16.32
CA ARG A 213 -4.33 -20.21 -16.97
C ARG A 213 -3.51 -19.28 -17.86
N LYS A 214 -4.17 -18.48 -18.71
CA LYS A 214 -3.50 -17.51 -19.60
C LYS A 214 -2.68 -16.47 -18.83
N SER A 215 -3.21 -15.98 -17.71
CA SER A 215 -2.48 -15.01 -16.87
C SER A 215 -1.30 -15.67 -16.15
N GLU A 216 -1.47 -16.88 -15.61
CA GLU A 216 -0.43 -17.62 -14.89
C GLU A 216 0.75 -17.99 -15.79
N GLU A 217 0.49 -18.42 -17.03
CA GLU A 217 1.53 -18.72 -18.03
C GLU A 217 2.48 -17.52 -18.25
N ILE A 218 1.96 -16.29 -18.22
CA ILE A 218 2.78 -15.09 -18.41
C ILE A 218 3.45 -14.66 -17.10
N LEU A 219 2.76 -14.79 -15.96
CA LEU A 219 3.29 -14.43 -14.64
C LEU A 219 4.50 -15.30 -14.25
N ILE A 220 4.53 -16.58 -14.62
CA ILE A 220 5.67 -17.49 -14.34
C ILE A 220 6.97 -16.96 -14.93
N HIS A 221 6.91 -16.30 -16.09
CA HIS A 221 8.09 -15.76 -16.77
C HIS A 221 8.46 -14.34 -16.33
N ARG A 222 7.72 -13.77 -15.36
CA ARG A 222 7.91 -12.41 -14.86
C ARG A 222 8.52 -12.44 -13.46
N TRP A 223 9.84 -12.33 -13.40
CA TRP A 223 10.60 -12.28 -12.15
C TRP A 223 10.53 -10.87 -11.53
N ARG A 224 9.58 -10.65 -10.63
CA ARG A 224 9.50 -9.44 -9.77
C ARG A 224 9.07 -9.86 -8.36
N GLU A 225 9.85 -9.48 -7.35
CA GLU A 225 9.58 -9.85 -5.96
C GLU A 225 8.24 -9.30 -5.46
N ASN A 226 7.87 -8.07 -5.86
CA ASN A 226 6.64 -7.38 -5.46
C ASN A 226 5.73 -7.04 -6.67
N ASP A 227 5.19 -8.04 -7.36
CA ASP A 227 4.26 -7.80 -8.47
C ASP A 227 2.81 -7.51 -8.02
N SER A 228 2.38 -6.26 -8.22
CA SER A 228 1.01 -5.81 -7.92
C SER A 228 -0.09 -6.42 -8.80
N LEU A 229 0.26 -7.06 -9.94
CA LEU A 229 -0.72 -7.55 -10.92
C LEU A 229 -1.61 -8.66 -10.37
N GLN A 230 -1.09 -9.56 -9.54
CA GLN A 230 -1.89 -10.62 -8.91
C GLN A 230 -2.99 -10.03 -8.02
N TYR A 231 -2.68 -8.98 -7.28
CA TYR A 231 -3.68 -8.28 -6.49
C TYR A 231 -4.72 -7.55 -7.36
N GLU A 232 -4.33 -7.03 -8.53
CA GLU A 232 -5.30 -6.45 -9.47
C GLU A 232 -6.25 -7.49 -10.07
N ILE A 233 -5.76 -8.70 -10.36
CA ILE A 233 -6.59 -9.83 -10.78
C ILE A 233 -7.66 -10.11 -9.71
N SER A 234 -7.27 -10.21 -8.44
CA SER A 234 -8.17 -10.41 -7.30
C SER A 234 -9.28 -9.35 -7.24
N SER A 235 -8.93 -8.08 -7.48
CA SER A 235 -9.91 -6.99 -7.51
C SER A 235 -10.94 -7.11 -8.64
N VAL A 236 -10.51 -7.54 -9.82
CA VAL A 236 -11.40 -7.80 -10.97
C VAL A 236 -12.23 -9.08 -10.74
N PHE A 237 -11.67 -10.08 -10.08
CA PHE A 237 -12.37 -11.30 -9.71
C PHE A 237 -13.52 -11.03 -8.72
N ALA A 238 -13.28 -10.17 -7.72
CA ALA A 238 -14.32 -9.73 -6.79
C ALA A 238 -15.48 -9.03 -7.51
N ASP A 239 -15.19 -8.23 -8.54
CA ASP A 239 -16.20 -7.66 -9.44
C ASP A 239 -17.00 -8.73 -10.19
N ILE A 240 -16.31 -9.72 -10.77
CA ILE A 240 -16.95 -10.83 -11.50
C ILE A 240 -17.95 -11.56 -10.61
N LEU A 241 -17.56 -11.95 -9.39
CA LEU A 241 -18.47 -12.61 -8.44
C LEU A 241 -19.68 -11.74 -8.12
N SER A 242 -19.45 -10.46 -7.86
CA SER A 242 -20.51 -9.50 -7.52
C SER A 242 -21.54 -9.34 -8.64
N LEU A 243 -21.11 -9.48 -9.89
CA LEU A 243 -21.94 -9.26 -11.07
C LEU A 243 -22.57 -10.56 -11.62
N ALA A 244 -22.10 -11.73 -11.20
CA ALA A 244 -22.54 -13.07 -11.64
C ALA A 244 -23.91 -13.51 -11.09
N LYS A 245 -24.95 -12.69 -11.30
CA LYS A 245 -26.31 -12.92 -10.78
C LYS A 245 -27.02 -14.14 -11.35
N ASN A 246 -26.64 -14.56 -12.56
CA ASN A 246 -27.29 -15.66 -13.28
C ASN A 246 -26.79 -17.04 -12.81
N ASN A 247 -25.82 -17.10 -11.91
CA ASN A 247 -25.26 -18.33 -11.38
C ASN A 247 -25.91 -18.72 -10.04
N SER A 248 -25.94 -20.02 -9.76
CA SER A 248 -26.48 -20.51 -8.49
C SER A 248 -25.54 -20.19 -7.32
N LYS A 249 -26.09 -20.09 -6.11
CA LYS A 249 -25.32 -19.85 -4.87
C LYS A 249 -24.24 -20.90 -4.65
N THR A 250 -24.53 -22.16 -4.98
CA THR A 250 -23.60 -23.29 -4.80
C THR A 250 -22.44 -23.23 -5.79
N GLN A 251 -22.73 -22.89 -7.06
CA GLN A 251 -21.70 -22.68 -8.08
C GLN A 251 -20.76 -21.54 -7.67
N ILE A 252 -21.33 -20.39 -7.29
CA ILE A 252 -20.56 -19.22 -6.87
C ILE A 252 -19.69 -19.52 -5.64
N HIS A 253 -20.23 -20.21 -4.64
CA HIS A 253 -19.47 -20.62 -3.45
C HIS A 253 -18.29 -21.53 -3.79
N SER A 254 -18.48 -22.49 -4.71
CA SER A 254 -17.41 -23.38 -5.16
C SER A 254 -16.31 -22.62 -5.91
N ILE A 255 -16.68 -21.68 -6.77
CA ILE A 255 -15.76 -20.81 -7.49
C ILE A 255 -14.97 -19.94 -6.50
N TYR A 256 -15.65 -19.32 -5.54
CA TYR A 256 -15.03 -18.51 -4.51
C TYR A 256 -13.96 -19.29 -3.72
N LYS A 257 -14.30 -20.49 -3.24
CA LYS A 257 -13.34 -21.34 -2.50
C LYS A 257 -12.12 -21.75 -3.33
N GLN A 258 -12.33 -22.06 -4.61
CA GLN A 258 -11.28 -22.54 -5.49
C GLN A 258 -10.33 -21.42 -5.95
N PHE A 259 -10.85 -20.22 -6.20
CA PHE A 259 -10.10 -19.19 -6.92
C PHE A 259 -9.74 -17.97 -6.09
N PHE A 260 -10.47 -17.68 -5.01
CA PHE A 260 -10.27 -16.47 -4.20
C PHE A 260 -9.72 -16.82 -2.81
N ASN A 261 -10.42 -17.66 -2.04
CA ASN A 261 -10.05 -17.91 -0.64
C ASN A 261 -8.71 -18.66 -0.44
N GLN A 262 -8.14 -19.26 -1.49
CA GLN A 262 -6.85 -19.94 -1.44
C GLN A 262 -5.67 -19.05 -1.86
N ASP A 263 -5.94 -17.86 -2.40
CA ASP A 263 -4.89 -16.97 -2.90
C ASP A 263 -4.37 -16.08 -1.76
N LYS A 264 -3.05 -16.00 -1.60
CA LYS A 264 -2.40 -15.19 -0.57
C LYS A 264 -2.22 -13.73 -1.00
N LYS A 265 -2.44 -13.41 -2.28
CA LYS A 265 -2.20 -12.07 -2.85
C LYS A 265 -3.51 -11.36 -3.13
N ILE A 266 -4.22 -11.06 -2.04
CA ILE A 266 -5.49 -10.34 -2.06
C ILE A 266 -5.38 -9.13 -1.14
N TRP A 267 -5.79 -7.97 -1.64
CA TRP A 267 -5.89 -6.75 -0.84
C TRP A 267 -7.06 -6.88 0.14
N ILE A 268 -6.90 -6.39 1.37
CA ILE A 268 -7.98 -6.38 2.36
C ILE A 268 -9.22 -5.61 1.85
N GLU A 269 -9.02 -4.61 0.99
CA GLU A 269 -10.10 -3.86 0.33
C GLU A 269 -10.97 -4.72 -0.58
N ASP A 270 -10.40 -5.73 -1.24
CA ASP A 270 -11.16 -6.65 -2.10
C ASP A 270 -12.00 -7.61 -1.24
N HIS A 271 -11.51 -8.00 -0.06
CA HIS A 271 -12.29 -8.71 0.95
C HIS A 271 -13.44 -7.85 1.48
N PHE A 272 -13.19 -6.59 1.89
CA PHE A 272 -14.27 -5.69 2.34
C PHE A 272 -15.35 -5.53 1.28
N LYS A 273 -14.96 -5.40 0.01
CA LYS A 273 -15.90 -5.32 -1.10
C LYS A 273 -16.75 -6.58 -1.24
N LEU A 274 -16.15 -7.77 -1.17
CA LEU A 274 -16.89 -9.02 -1.24
C LEU A 274 -17.77 -9.24 -0.01
N LEU A 275 -17.33 -8.91 1.20
CA LEU A 275 -18.17 -8.94 2.39
C LEU A 275 -19.38 -8.01 2.23
N ARG A 276 -19.13 -6.76 1.78
CA ARG A 276 -20.17 -5.77 1.51
C ARG A 276 -21.18 -6.28 0.48
N ASN A 277 -20.71 -6.87 -0.62
CA ASN A 277 -21.60 -7.34 -1.67
C ASN A 277 -22.32 -8.65 -1.27
N SER A 278 -21.65 -9.58 -0.61
CA SER A 278 -22.23 -10.85 -0.14
C SER A 278 -23.30 -10.67 0.93
N SER A 279 -23.18 -9.61 1.71
CA SER A 279 -24.17 -9.18 2.71
C SER A 279 -25.49 -8.68 2.10
N ARG A 280 -25.52 -8.40 0.79
CA ARG A 280 -26.65 -7.75 0.11
C ARG A 280 -27.19 -8.56 -1.07
N LEU A 281 -26.30 -9.26 -1.78
CA LEU A 281 -26.63 -9.98 -3.01
C LEU A 281 -27.00 -11.43 -2.71
N LYS A 282 -28.22 -11.82 -3.10
CA LYS A 282 -28.78 -13.15 -2.81
C LYS A 282 -27.89 -14.29 -3.31
N HIS A 283 -27.26 -14.15 -4.47
CA HIS A 283 -26.42 -15.20 -5.08
C HIS A 283 -25.08 -15.39 -4.35
N LEU A 284 -24.64 -14.41 -3.55
CA LEU A 284 -23.38 -14.44 -2.81
C LEU A 284 -23.54 -14.84 -1.33
N LYS A 285 -24.76 -15.09 -0.83
CA LYS A 285 -25.05 -15.20 0.61
C LYS A 285 -24.15 -16.20 1.35
N ASN A 286 -23.77 -17.32 0.72
CA ASN A 286 -22.95 -18.37 1.32
C ASN A 286 -21.48 -17.98 1.55
N ILE A 287 -21.04 -16.82 1.03
CA ILE A 287 -19.66 -16.34 1.14
C ILE A 287 -19.49 -15.37 2.33
N SER A 288 -20.56 -14.70 2.75
CA SER A 288 -20.52 -13.62 3.76
C SER A 288 -19.80 -13.99 5.06
N SER A 289 -20.17 -15.11 5.70
CA SER A 289 -19.55 -15.55 6.96
C SER A 289 -18.08 -15.96 6.80
N LEU A 290 -17.70 -16.49 5.63
CA LEU A 290 -16.32 -16.85 5.33
C LEU A 290 -15.47 -15.59 5.20
N GLU A 291 -15.94 -14.61 4.42
CA GLU A 291 -15.26 -13.33 4.25
C GLU A 291 -15.11 -12.57 5.56
N GLU A 292 -16.15 -12.55 6.40
CA GLU A 292 -16.06 -11.91 7.72
C GLU A 292 -14.98 -12.55 8.59
N THR A 293 -14.90 -13.89 8.59
CA THR A 293 -13.88 -14.63 9.34
C THR A 293 -12.49 -14.34 8.80
N THR A 294 -12.31 -14.35 7.47
CA THR A 294 -11.04 -14.05 6.82
C THR A 294 -10.56 -12.64 7.17
N ILE A 295 -11.44 -11.64 7.05
CA ILE A 295 -11.13 -10.25 7.40
C ILE A 295 -10.75 -10.14 8.87
N ARG A 296 -11.51 -10.78 9.78
CA ARG A 296 -11.22 -10.75 11.22
C ARG A 296 -9.81 -11.30 11.50
N ASN A 297 -9.45 -12.42 10.90
CA ASN A 297 -8.13 -13.03 11.05
C ASN A 297 -7.02 -12.10 10.52
N VAL A 298 -7.25 -11.43 9.38
CA VAL A 298 -6.29 -10.45 8.82
C VAL A 298 -6.09 -9.27 9.78
N ILE A 299 -7.17 -8.69 10.31
CA ILE A 299 -7.10 -7.58 11.27
C ILE A 299 -6.35 -8.03 12.54
N GLU A 300 -6.68 -9.20 13.10
CA GLU A 300 -6.06 -9.71 14.32
C GLU A 300 -4.57 -10.09 14.14
N ALA A 301 -4.17 -10.50 12.93
CA ALA A 301 -2.78 -10.75 12.58
C ALA A 301 -1.95 -9.46 12.37
N SER A 302 -2.60 -8.34 12.05
CA SER A 302 -1.95 -7.07 11.69
C SER A 302 -1.68 -6.20 12.92
N LYS A 303 -0.89 -6.72 13.87
CA LYS A 303 -0.64 -6.07 15.17
C LYS A 303 0.16 -4.75 15.09
N ASP A 304 0.89 -4.54 13.99
CA ASP A 304 1.75 -3.38 13.79
C ASP A 304 1.03 -2.21 13.07
N GLU A 305 -0.23 -2.38 12.68
CA GLU A 305 -0.99 -1.35 11.98
C GLU A 305 -1.40 -0.19 12.88
N GLU A 306 -1.48 1.00 12.29
CA GLU A 306 -1.90 2.21 13.02
C GLU A 306 -3.34 2.05 13.55
N PRO A 307 -3.65 2.57 14.76
CA PRO A 307 -4.99 2.51 15.33
C PRO A 307 -6.08 3.04 14.39
N GLU A 308 -5.76 4.10 13.63
CA GLU A 308 -6.66 4.68 12.63
C GLU A 308 -6.93 3.71 11.47
N THR A 309 -5.92 3.01 10.98
CA THR A 309 -6.06 1.99 9.94
C THR A 309 -6.93 0.83 10.45
N THR A 310 -6.62 0.32 11.64
CA THR A 310 -7.38 -0.75 12.29
C THR A 310 -8.83 -0.34 12.54
N ALA A 311 -9.07 0.88 13.02
CA ALA A 311 -10.41 1.41 13.22
C ALA A 311 -11.18 1.56 11.91
N ASN A 312 -10.53 2.06 10.85
CA ASN A 312 -11.13 2.16 9.53
C ASN A 312 -11.53 0.78 9.00
N TRP A 313 -10.70 -0.24 9.20
CA TRP A 313 -11.02 -1.63 8.86
C TRP A 313 -12.25 -2.13 9.60
N TYR A 314 -12.31 -1.95 10.93
CA TYR A 314 -13.49 -2.31 11.70
C TYR A 314 -14.77 -1.53 11.29
N VAL A 315 -14.65 -0.25 10.91
CA VAL A 315 -15.77 0.53 10.36
C VAL A 315 -16.24 -0.04 9.03
N GLU A 316 -15.34 -0.45 8.14
CA GLU A 316 -15.71 -1.07 6.87
C GLU A 316 -16.41 -2.42 7.08
N VAL A 317 -15.98 -3.26 8.03
CA VAL A 317 -16.70 -4.48 8.43
C VAL A 317 -18.09 -4.15 8.97
N ALA A 318 -18.18 -3.23 9.94
CA ALA A 318 -19.44 -2.84 10.56
C ALA A 318 -20.46 -2.38 9.51
N ARG A 319 -20.04 -1.54 8.54
CA ARG A 319 -20.89 -1.10 7.43
C ARG A 319 -21.26 -2.24 6.49
N ALA A 320 -20.33 -3.13 6.20
CA ALA A 320 -20.57 -4.25 5.30
C ALA A 320 -21.69 -5.16 5.83
N ILE A 321 -21.69 -5.49 7.12
CA ILE A 321 -22.66 -6.42 7.73
C ILE A 321 -23.89 -5.76 8.34
N LEU A 322 -23.97 -4.42 8.37
CA LEU A 322 -25.07 -3.67 9.00
C LEU A 322 -26.49 -4.13 8.61
N ASN A 323 -26.66 -4.56 7.35
CA ASN A 323 -27.95 -5.06 6.84
C ASN A 323 -28.19 -6.55 7.12
N LEU A 324 -27.15 -7.32 7.46
CA LEU A 324 -27.26 -8.71 7.86
C LEU A 324 -27.56 -8.83 9.36
N ASP A 325 -26.71 -8.20 10.18
CA ASP A 325 -26.78 -8.25 11.64
C ASP A 325 -26.36 -6.91 12.23
N LYS A 326 -27.32 -6.22 12.85
CA LYS A 326 -27.09 -4.92 13.49
C LYS A 326 -26.30 -5.04 14.79
N ASN A 327 -26.45 -6.15 15.51
CA ASN A 327 -25.75 -6.36 16.78
C ASN A 327 -24.27 -6.60 16.52
N ASP A 328 -23.93 -7.50 15.58
CA ASP A 328 -22.55 -7.72 15.19
C ASP A 328 -21.92 -6.47 14.58
N SER A 329 -22.68 -5.72 13.77
CA SER A 329 -22.25 -4.42 13.25
C SER A 329 -21.88 -3.44 14.36
N ALA A 330 -22.69 -3.37 15.43
CA ALA A 330 -22.41 -2.52 16.59
C ALA A 330 -21.18 -2.98 17.37
N ILE A 331 -20.91 -4.29 17.45
CA ILE A 331 -19.69 -4.84 18.06
C ILE A 331 -18.46 -4.39 17.28
N TYR A 332 -18.44 -4.55 15.95
CA TYR A 332 -17.31 -4.08 15.13
C TYR A 332 -17.13 -2.56 15.21
N PHE A 333 -18.22 -1.80 15.23
CA PHE A 333 -18.13 -0.35 15.42
C PHE A 333 -17.54 0.01 16.79
N SER A 334 -17.91 -0.72 17.84
CA SER A 334 -17.32 -0.55 19.18
C SER A 334 -15.82 -0.87 19.19
N ARG A 335 -15.39 -1.93 18.49
CA ARG A 335 -13.96 -2.24 18.31
C ARG A 335 -13.21 -1.14 17.56
N ALA A 336 -13.85 -0.50 16.58
CA ALA A 336 -13.27 0.66 15.91
C ALA A 336 -13.06 1.82 16.89
N LEU A 337 -14.04 2.10 17.76
CA LEU A 337 -13.92 3.11 18.82
C LEU A 337 -12.81 2.74 19.80
N GLU A 338 -12.73 1.48 20.25
CA GLU A 338 -11.67 1.01 21.14
C GLU A 338 -10.27 1.17 20.54
N ALA A 339 -10.12 0.91 19.23
CA ALA A 339 -8.87 1.09 18.52
C ALA A 339 -8.39 2.55 18.61
N VAL A 340 -9.24 3.54 18.32
CA VAL A 340 -8.87 4.98 18.40
C VAL A 340 -8.97 5.56 19.81
N SER A 341 -9.71 4.93 20.73
CA SER A 341 -9.96 5.46 22.07
C SER A 341 -8.74 5.39 22.97
N LYS A 342 -7.79 4.50 22.69
CA LYS A 342 -6.62 4.35 23.55
C LYS A 342 -5.74 5.60 23.51
N PHE A 343 -5.57 6.21 22.34
CA PHE A 343 -4.85 7.47 22.17
C PHE A 343 -5.32 8.18 20.89
N GLY A 344 -5.89 9.39 21.00
CA GLY A 344 -6.28 10.17 19.82
C GLY A 344 -5.06 10.79 19.09
N ASP A 345 -5.35 11.58 18.05
CA ASP A 345 -4.37 12.23 17.14
C ASP A 345 -3.26 13.05 17.84
N GLU A 346 -3.45 13.38 19.11
CA GLU A 346 -2.50 14.16 19.91
C GLU A 346 -1.30 13.33 20.41
N ILE A 347 -1.32 11.99 20.32
CA ILE A 347 -0.30 11.16 20.97
C ILE A 347 1.11 11.49 20.49
N GLY A 348 1.30 11.70 19.19
CA GLY A 348 2.59 12.08 18.62
C GLY A 348 3.05 13.46 19.13
N GLN A 349 2.14 14.41 19.31
CA GLN A 349 2.46 15.75 19.84
C GLN A 349 2.79 15.69 21.34
N ARG A 350 2.02 14.93 22.11
CA ARG A 350 2.23 14.73 23.55
C ARG A 350 3.55 13.99 23.82
N TRP A 351 3.84 12.95 23.03
CA TRP A 351 5.11 12.24 23.11
C TRP A 351 6.29 13.17 22.84
N LYS A 352 6.24 13.97 21.75
CA LYS A 352 7.28 14.97 21.45
C LYS A 352 7.52 15.93 22.62
N ALA A 353 6.45 16.42 23.26
CA ALA A 353 6.57 17.29 24.42
C ALA A 353 7.22 16.58 25.62
N ILE A 354 6.80 15.35 25.94
CA ILE A 354 7.38 14.55 27.03
C ILE A 354 8.86 14.24 26.77
N SER A 355 9.22 13.82 25.55
CA SER A 355 10.62 13.56 25.17
C SER A 355 11.48 14.81 25.26
N ALA A 356 10.99 15.97 24.82
CA ALA A 356 11.72 17.24 24.93
C ALA A 356 11.95 17.64 26.40
N LEU A 357 10.95 17.47 27.28
CA LEU A 357 11.08 17.73 28.71
C LEU A 357 12.06 16.76 29.38
N ALA A 358 12.00 15.47 29.03
CA ALA A 358 12.90 14.45 29.54
C ALA A 358 14.36 14.68 29.08
N GLU A 359 14.56 15.06 27.83
CA GLU A 359 15.88 15.43 27.31
C GLU A 359 16.44 16.65 28.03
N LYS A 360 15.61 17.68 28.27
CA LYS A 360 16.02 18.84 29.07
C LYS A 360 16.35 18.49 30.50
N ALA A 361 15.59 17.63 31.15
CA ALA A 361 15.90 17.15 32.50
C ALA A 361 17.24 16.39 32.54
N ALA A 362 17.52 15.59 31.50
CA ALA A 362 18.76 14.83 31.39
C ALA A 362 20.02 15.72 31.24
N GLN A 363 19.90 16.95 30.71
CA GLN A 363 21.02 17.89 30.57
C GLN A 363 21.62 18.32 31.91
N ASN A 364 20.84 18.27 32.99
CA ASN A 364 21.30 18.67 34.33
C ASN A 364 22.26 17.65 34.95
N LYS A 365 22.49 16.49 34.31
CA LYS A 365 23.37 15.39 34.78
C LYS A 365 23.08 14.91 36.22
N VAL A 366 21.87 15.14 36.70
CA VAL A 366 21.37 14.59 37.97
C VAL A 366 20.55 13.36 37.65
N TYR A 367 21.04 12.19 38.08
CA TYR A 367 20.34 10.94 37.81
C TYR A 367 19.02 10.87 38.58
N ASN A 368 17.95 10.49 37.89
CA ASN A 368 16.62 10.32 38.46
C ASN A 368 15.98 9.02 37.97
N ASN A 369 16.14 7.96 38.77
CA ASN A 369 15.63 6.63 38.45
C ASN A 369 14.11 6.61 38.25
N GLN A 370 13.36 7.35 39.08
CA GLN A 370 11.90 7.37 39.00
C GLN A 370 11.42 8.05 37.73
N LEU A 371 12.02 9.19 37.37
CA LEU A 371 11.72 9.91 36.13
C LEU A 371 12.11 9.08 34.92
N SER A 372 13.30 8.47 34.93
CA SER A 372 13.76 7.57 33.86
C SER A 372 12.82 6.39 33.66
N TYR A 373 12.37 5.76 34.75
CA TYR A 373 11.44 4.63 34.70
C TYR A 373 10.08 5.07 34.15
N ARG A 374 9.53 6.19 34.64
CA ARG A 374 8.26 6.72 34.12
C ARG A 374 8.35 7.09 32.64
N TYR A 375 9.44 7.74 32.24
CA TYR A 375 9.69 8.13 30.86
C TYR A 375 9.71 6.92 29.93
N ILE A 376 10.51 5.90 30.25
CA ILE A 376 10.62 4.73 29.38
C ILE A 376 9.35 3.90 29.35
N ARG A 377 8.59 3.82 30.46
CA ARG A 377 7.26 3.19 30.49
C ARG A 377 6.25 3.93 29.62
N CYS A 378 6.28 5.26 29.63
CA CYS A 378 5.49 6.08 28.71
C CYS A 378 5.89 5.82 27.25
N ALA A 379 7.19 5.69 26.96
CA ALA A 379 7.69 5.40 25.62
C ALA A 379 7.09 4.11 25.06
N GLU A 380 6.97 3.05 25.87
CA GLU A 380 6.41 1.77 25.40
C GLU A 380 4.93 1.86 25.11
N GLN A 381 4.17 2.56 25.97
CA GLN A 381 2.74 2.74 25.74
C GLN A 381 2.46 3.53 24.46
N VAL A 382 3.26 4.58 24.22
CA VAL A 382 3.20 5.33 22.95
C VAL A 382 3.59 4.43 21.78
N GLY A 383 4.64 3.64 21.95
CA GLY A 383 5.13 2.73 20.92
C GLY A 383 4.19 1.60 20.53
N GLU A 384 3.41 1.08 21.48
CA GLU A 384 2.32 0.14 21.21
C GLU A 384 1.17 0.78 20.43
N SER A 385 1.09 2.11 20.41
CA SER A 385 -0.04 2.86 19.88
C SER A 385 0.27 3.63 18.59
N VAL A 386 1.54 3.67 18.18
CA VAL A 386 2.00 4.40 16.99
C VAL A 386 2.77 3.41 16.13
N GLY A 387 2.12 2.87 15.10
CA GLY A 387 2.65 1.79 14.24
C GLY A 387 3.88 2.14 13.38
N ARG A 388 4.49 3.32 13.55
CA ARG A 388 5.65 3.77 12.76
C ARG A 388 6.68 4.54 13.59
N GLU A 389 7.96 4.26 13.35
CA GLU A 389 9.08 5.00 13.97
C GLU A 389 9.10 6.49 13.61
N LYS A 390 8.37 6.89 12.57
CA LYS A 390 8.21 8.29 12.12
C LYS A 390 7.77 9.25 13.23
N TYR A 391 6.99 8.79 14.20
CA TYR A 391 6.54 9.62 15.32
C TYR A 391 7.05 9.15 16.69
N TRP A 392 7.74 8.00 16.74
CA TRP A 392 8.31 7.42 17.94
C TRP A 392 9.69 6.79 17.67
N ASP A 393 10.75 7.51 18.02
CA ASP A 393 12.12 7.04 17.87
C ASP A 393 12.57 6.24 19.10
N ARG A 394 12.69 4.92 18.93
CA ARG A 394 13.13 3.96 19.96
C ARG A 394 14.57 4.20 20.39
N ASN A 395 15.45 4.55 19.44
CA ASN A 395 16.85 4.83 19.69
C ASN A 395 17.01 6.08 20.57
N HIS A 396 16.25 7.13 20.25
CA HIS A 396 16.19 8.36 21.03
C HIS A 396 15.57 8.14 22.42
N ALA A 397 14.53 7.31 22.53
CA ALA A 397 13.94 6.96 23.82
C ALA A 397 14.94 6.25 24.75
N ILE A 398 15.67 5.25 24.26
CA ILE A 398 16.71 4.57 25.06
C ILE A 398 17.85 5.52 25.42
N LYS A 399 18.27 6.40 24.49
CA LYS A 399 19.28 7.42 24.75
C LYS A 399 18.88 8.35 25.91
N ILE A 400 17.68 8.93 25.86
CA ILE A 400 17.17 9.82 26.93
C ILE A 400 17.04 9.08 28.26
N CYS A 401 16.44 7.88 28.24
CA CYS A 401 16.33 7.03 29.43
C CYS A 401 17.71 6.80 30.07
N SER A 402 18.71 6.48 29.27
CA SER A 402 20.07 6.23 29.74
C SER A 402 20.74 7.49 30.32
N LYS A 403 20.48 8.68 29.72
CA LYS A 403 20.99 9.96 30.25
C LYS A 403 20.28 10.38 31.55
N LEU A 404 19.00 10.03 31.71
CA LEU A 404 18.25 10.26 32.95
C LEU A 404 18.71 9.33 34.08
N ALA A 405 18.95 8.05 33.80
CA ALA A 405 19.53 7.10 34.74
C ALA A 405 20.13 5.88 34.00
N PRO A 406 21.47 5.73 33.99
CA PRO A 406 22.15 4.64 33.29
C PRO A 406 21.68 3.23 33.66
N SER A 407 21.42 2.98 34.95
CA SER A 407 20.93 1.68 35.46
C SER A 407 19.51 1.36 34.95
N ILE A 408 18.66 2.38 34.79
CA ILE A 408 17.32 2.22 34.23
C ILE A 408 17.40 2.01 32.72
N GLY A 409 18.31 2.70 32.02
CA GLY A 409 18.59 2.45 30.59
C GLY A 409 18.95 0.98 30.32
N LEU A 410 19.91 0.44 31.07
CA LEU A 410 20.35 -0.96 30.97
C LEU A 410 19.21 -1.96 31.23
N SER A 411 18.53 -1.82 32.37
CA SER A 411 17.42 -2.72 32.74
C SER A 411 16.24 -2.61 31.78
N SER A 412 15.96 -1.42 31.26
CA SER A 412 14.88 -1.21 30.29
C SER A 412 15.20 -1.83 28.94
N LEU A 413 16.43 -1.68 28.44
CA LEU A 413 16.83 -2.30 27.18
C LEU A 413 16.80 -3.84 27.27
N SER A 414 17.25 -4.41 28.38
CA SER A 414 17.11 -5.86 28.63
C SER A 414 15.65 -6.29 28.58
N ARG A 415 14.76 -5.52 29.22
CA ARG A 415 13.33 -5.80 29.23
C ARG A 415 12.67 -5.62 27.85
N TRP A 416 13.14 -4.65 27.05
CA TRP A 416 12.70 -4.45 25.67
C TRP A 416 13.05 -5.65 24.80
N ARG A 417 14.27 -6.17 24.94
CA ARG A 417 14.69 -7.42 24.28
C ARG A 417 13.76 -8.58 24.63
N ASP A 418 13.49 -8.79 25.92
CA ASP A 418 12.67 -9.93 26.36
C ASP A 418 11.18 -9.80 25.95
N ARG A 419 10.72 -8.59 25.66
CA ARG A 419 9.35 -8.29 25.21
C ARG A 419 9.21 -8.06 23.71
N ASN A 420 10.29 -8.24 22.94
CA ASN A 420 10.35 -7.92 21.52
C ASN A 420 9.91 -6.48 21.19
N ILE A 421 10.34 -5.51 22.00
CA ILE A 421 10.12 -4.09 21.77
C ILE A 421 11.35 -3.52 21.05
N GLY A 422 11.21 -3.16 19.78
CA GLY A 422 12.31 -2.65 18.96
C GLY A 422 13.32 -3.73 18.57
N TRP A 423 14.51 -3.29 18.16
CA TRP A 423 15.62 -4.15 17.74
C TRP A 423 16.80 -3.94 18.67
N PHE A 424 16.98 -4.88 19.61
CA PHE A 424 18.02 -4.81 20.65
C PHE A 424 19.40 -4.38 20.11
N ASN A 425 19.81 -4.95 18.97
CA ASN A 425 21.10 -4.71 18.34
C ASN A 425 21.30 -3.27 17.82
N GLU A 426 20.23 -2.52 17.62
CA GLU A 426 20.28 -1.11 17.22
C GLU A 426 20.27 -0.19 18.44
N GLN A 427 19.34 -0.43 19.39
CA GLN A 427 19.22 0.43 20.57
C GLN A 427 20.42 0.31 21.52
N ILE A 428 21.10 -0.84 21.56
CA ILE A 428 22.30 -1.03 22.40
C ILE A 428 23.44 -0.08 22.01
N ILE A 429 23.53 0.34 20.75
CA ILE A 429 24.55 1.29 20.27
C ILE A 429 24.38 2.64 20.96
N TYR A 430 23.14 3.13 21.03
CA TYR A 430 22.79 4.40 21.65
C TYR A 430 22.99 4.37 23.17
N LEU A 431 22.64 3.25 23.82
CA LEU A 431 22.94 3.02 25.23
C LEU A 431 24.46 3.05 25.47
N ALA A 432 25.24 2.25 24.74
CA ALA A 432 26.69 2.17 24.88
C ALA A 432 27.36 3.54 24.69
N ARG A 433 26.90 4.31 23.70
CA ARG A 433 27.36 5.68 23.46
C ARG A 433 27.12 6.58 24.66
N VAL A 434 25.92 6.57 25.25
CA VAL A 434 25.63 7.38 26.45
C VAL A 434 26.51 6.96 27.64
N LEU A 435 26.63 5.65 27.90
CA LEU A 435 27.42 5.15 29.02
C LEU A 435 28.90 5.57 28.93
N VAL A 436 29.46 5.58 27.71
CA VAL A 436 30.82 6.05 27.46
C VAL A 436 30.90 7.58 27.45
N GLU A 437 29.93 8.29 26.86
CA GLU A 437 29.87 9.76 26.82
C GLU A 437 29.87 10.37 28.21
N ASP A 438 29.07 9.81 29.12
CA ASP A 438 28.92 10.26 30.51
C ASP A 438 29.93 9.63 31.48
N ASN A 439 30.90 8.86 30.97
CA ASN A 439 31.95 8.18 31.75
C ASN A 439 31.41 7.21 32.82
N VAL A 440 30.23 6.64 32.61
CA VAL A 440 29.65 5.59 33.47
C VAL A 440 30.45 4.29 33.36
N ILE A 441 30.93 3.98 32.15
CA ILE A 441 31.81 2.85 31.87
C ILE A 441 33.06 3.32 31.11
N SER A 442 34.12 2.52 31.15
CA SER A 442 35.33 2.79 30.38
C SER A 442 35.11 2.60 28.86
N LEU A 443 35.95 3.24 28.05
CA LEU A 443 35.97 3.04 26.59
C LEU A 443 36.14 1.57 26.19
N SER A 444 36.98 0.83 26.91
CA SER A 444 37.17 -0.61 26.68
C SER A 444 35.91 -1.43 26.99
N SER A 445 35.22 -1.10 28.09
CA SER A 445 33.97 -1.76 28.47
C SER A 445 32.83 -1.45 27.50
N GLY A 446 32.75 -0.20 27.04
CA GLY A 446 31.79 0.18 26.00
C GLY A 446 32.08 -0.50 24.67
N TRP A 447 33.34 -0.59 24.27
CA TRP A 447 33.75 -1.32 23.06
C TRP A 447 33.44 -2.82 23.13
N ALA A 448 33.53 -3.42 24.32
CA ALA A 448 33.17 -4.83 24.52
C ALA A 448 31.68 -5.14 24.26
N LEU A 449 30.81 -4.13 24.10
CA LEU A 449 29.41 -4.30 23.73
C LEU A 449 29.19 -4.42 22.21
N THR A 450 30.19 -4.11 21.39
CA THR A 450 30.08 -4.14 19.92
C THR A 450 29.70 -5.50 19.32
N PRO A 451 30.00 -6.68 19.93
CA PRO A 451 29.49 -7.96 19.42
C PRO A 451 27.96 -8.07 19.42
N PHE A 452 27.26 -7.22 20.16
CA PHE A 452 25.79 -7.15 20.16
C PHE A 452 25.22 -6.17 19.13
N PHE A 453 26.06 -5.46 18.38
CA PHE A 453 25.60 -4.46 17.42
C PHE A 453 25.21 -5.13 16.10
N ARG A 454 24.28 -4.51 15.36
CA ARG A 454 24.07 -4.83 13.94
C ARG A 454 25.13 -4.10 13.09
N GLU A 455 25.31 -4.50 11.84
CA GLU A 455 26.34 -3.97 10.91
C GLU A 455 26.41 -2.43 10.91
N TYR A 456 25.25 -1.77 10.95
CA TYR A 456 25.14 -0.32 11.00
C TYR A 456 25.53 0.26 12.38
N GLY A 457 26.51 1.17 12.39
CA GLY A 457 26.87 1.99 13.55
C GLY A 457 28.14 1.56 14.31
N ILE A 458 28.72 0.39 13.98
CA ILE A 458 30.01 -0.06 14.54
C ILE A 458 31.11 0.97 14.25
N ILE A 459 31.21 1.41 12.99
CA ILE A 459 32.24 2.37 12.56
C ILE A 459 32.08 3.73 13.25
N ASP A 460 30.85 4.23 13.36
CA ASP A 460 30.58 5.53 13.97
C ASP A 460 30.90 5.49 15.47
N PHE A 461 30.60 4.37 16.14
CA PHE A 461 30.97 4.16 17.53
C PHE A 461 32.49 4.00 17.72
N ALA A 462 33.18 3.31 16.81
CA ALA A 462 34.65 3.18 16.81
C ALA A 462 35.32 4.55 16.71
N CYS A 463 34.92 5.35 15.72
CA CYS A 463 35.39 6.71 15.51
C CYS A 463 35.16 7.58 16.75
N PHE A 464 33.98 7.48 17.38
CA PHE A 464 33.69 8.16 18.63
C PHE A 464 34.65 7.75 19.77
N CYS A 465 34.88 6.46 19.95
CA CYS A 465 35.76 5.96 21.02
C CYS A 465 37.24 6.34 20.79
N ILE A 466 37.70 6.31 19.53
CA ILE A 466 39.07 6.71 19.14
C ILE A 466 39.28 8.21 19.41
N ALA A 467 38.29 9.04 19.05
CA ALA A 467 38.35 10.48 19.27
C ALA A 467 38.38 10.83 20.77
N LYS A 468 37.58 10.12 21.58
CA LYS A 468 37.49 10.35 23.03
C LYS A 468 38.68 9.77 23.82
N SER A 469 39.36 8.75 23.30
CA SER A 469 40.49 8.13 24.00
C SER A 469 41.71 9.05 24.09
N SER A 470 42.31 9.17 25.28
CA SER A 470 43.64 9.76 25.47
C SER A 470 44.76 8.71 25.42
N SER A 471 44.43 7.43 25.51
CA SER A 471 45.39 6.33 25.57
C SER A 471 45.65 5.74 24.18
N GLN A 472 46.92 5.76 23.77
CA GLN A 472 47.37 5.20 22.49
C GLN A 472 47.09 3.68 22.42
N LYS A 473 47.33 2.94 23.51
CA LYS A 473 47.06 1.49 23.58
C LYS A 473 45.58 1.16 23.35
N ILE A 474 44.66 1.95 23.92
CA ILE A 474 43.21 1.73 23.75
C ILE A 474 42.79 2.05 22.31
N LYS A 475 43.36 3.09 21.69
CA LYS A 475 43.09 3.40 20.27
C LYS A 475 43.51 2.26 19.37
N GLU A 476 44.72 1.74 19.55
CA GLU A 476 45.25 0.61 18.76
C GLU A 476 44.38 -0.65 18.92
N TYR A 477 43.96 -0.96 20.16
CA TYR A 477 43.04 -2.06 20.42
C TYR A 477 41.70 -1.91 19.68
N ILE A 478 41.07 -0.74 19.78
CA ILE A 478 39.78 -0.47 19.12
C ILE A 478 39.91 -0.53 17.60
N ILE A 479 40.96 0.09 17.02
CA ILE A 479 41.19 0.07 15.57
C ILE A 479 41.38 -1.36 15.09
N LYS A 480 42.24 -2.15 15.75
CA LYS A 480 42.48 -3.55 15.38
C LYS A 480 41.20 -4.39 15.45
N SER A 481 40.40 -4.19 16.50
CA SER A 481 39.12 -4.88 16.67
C SER A 481 38.07 -4.43 15.64
N ALA A 482 38.03 -3.16 15.29
CA ALA A 482 37.11 -2.61 14.29
C ALA A 482 37.42 -3.15 12.89
N ILE A 483 38.70 -3.22 12.50
CA ILE A 483 39.11 -3.85 11.23
C ILE A 483 38.58 -5.28 11.15
N HIS A 484 38.73 -6.06 12.22
CA HIS A 484 38.27 -7.44 12.23
C HIS A 484 36.74 -7.55 12.09
N GLN A 485 35.97 -6.73 12.80
CA GLN A 485 34.50 -6.74 12.70
C GLN A 485 33.99 -6.27 11.33
N LEU A 486 34.61 -5.23 10.74
CA LEU A 486 34.24 -4.76 9.41
C LEU A 486 34.53 -5.81 8.32
N GLN A 487 35.60 -6.59 8.48
CA GLN A 487 35.91 -7.72 7.59
C GLN A 487 34.89 -8.87 7.71
N LEU A 488 34.43 -9.17 8.92
CA LEU A 488 33.44 -10.24 9.14
C LEU A 488 32.05 -9.89 8.60
N ASN A 489 31.74 -8.59 8.52
CA ASN A 489 30.44 -8.06 8.12
C ASN A 489 30.41 -7.53 6.67
N ASP A 490 31.43 -7.82 5.86
CA ASP A 490 31.57 -7.32 4.48
C ASP A 490 31.24 -5.82 4.33
N ALA A 491 31.82 -5.00 5.23
CA ALA A 491 31.46 -3.60 5.36
C ALA A 491 31.71 -2.78 4.07
N PRO A 492 30.84 -1.81 3.75
CA PRO A 492 30.94 -1.04 2.52
C PRO A 492 32.18 -0.15 2.49
N TYR A 493 32.64 0.19 1.28
CA TYR A 493 33.83 1.03 1.03
C TYR A 493 33.83 2.34 1.85
N LYS A 494 32.66 2.98 2.02
CA LYS A 494 32.49 4.21 2.80
C LYS A 494 32.94 4.07 4.26
N ASP A 495 32.77 2.91 4.88
CA ASP A 495 33.13 2.68 6.28
C ASP A 495 34.64 2.50 6.45
N TRP A 496 35.30 1.90 5.45
CA TRP A 496 36.76 1.80 5.39
C TRP A 496 37.41 3.18 5.26
N LEU A 497 36.84 4.07 4.46
CA LEU A 497 37.30 5.46 4.35
C LEU A 497 37.17 6.21 5.69
N LYS A 498 36.03 6.10 6.37
CA LYS A 498 35.83 6.69 7.70
C LYS A 498 36.89 6.21 8.71
N LEU A 499 37.23 4.92 8.69
CA LEU A 499 38.24 4.37 9.61
C LEU A 499 39.65 4.85 9.27
N LYS A 500 39.98 4.96 7.96
CA LYS A 500 41.26 5.47 7.47
C LYS A 500 41.54 6.88 8.00
N GLU A 501 40.55 7.78 7.96
CA GLU A 501 40.67 9.16 8.45
C GLU A 501 41.01 9.25 9.95
N LYS A 502 40.58 8.27 10.75
CA LYS A 502 40.82 8.25 12.20
C LYS A 502 42.08 7.49 12.61
N THR A 503 42.76 6.87 11.65
CA THR A 503 43.95 6.04 11.90
C THR A 503 45.22 6.79 11.53
N LYS A 504 46.26 6.71 12.37
CA LYS A 504 47.54 7.39 12.12
C LYS A 504 48.27 6.74 10.94
N SER A 505 48.73 7.54 9.99
CA SER A 505 49.34 7.11 8.72
C SER A 505 50.58 6.19 8.85
N ASN A 506 51.21 6.16 10.02
CA ASN A 506 52.41 5.34 10.28
C ASN A 506 52.14 4.05 11.07
N SER A 507 50.87 3.69 11.32
CA SER A 507 50.52 2.47 12.07
C SER A 507 50.43 1.22 11.18
N PRO A 508 50.74 0.01 11.69
CA PRO A 508 50.52 -1.25 10.97
C PRO A 508 49.06 -1.44 10.54
N GLU A 509 48.12 -0.97 11.36
CA GLU A 509 46.68 -1.00 11.08
C GLU A 509 46.30 -0.10 9.90
N TYR A 510 46.96 1.05 9.75
CA TYR A 510 46.75 1.95 8.62
C TYR A 510 47.13 1.30 7.29
N ARG A 511 48.22 0.54 7.25
CA ARG A 511 48.61 -0.21 6.03
C ARG A 511 47.56 -1.23 5.63
N LYS A 512 47.03 -1.99 6.59
CA LYS A 512 45.94 -2.95 6.32
C LYS A 512 44.68 -2.27 5.79
N ILE A 513 44.32 -1.10 6.32
CA ILE A 513 43.18 -0.33 5.83
C ILE A 513 43.45 0.20 4.41
N LEU A 514 44.67 0.65 4.12
CA LEU A 514 45.08 1.08 2.77
C LEU A 514 44.93 -0.04 1.75
N ASP A 515 45.43 -1.24 2.05
CA ASP A 515 45.36 -2.39 1.14
C ASP A 515 43.89 -2.72 0.78
N ILE A 516 42.98 -2.62 1.76
CA ILE A 516 41.53 -2.83 1.56
C ILE A 516 40.90 -1.71 0.74
N VAL A 517 41.25 -0.45 1.02
CA VAL A 517 40.75 0.72 0.28
C VAL A 517 41.20 0.66 -1.18
N GLU A 518 42.47 0.33 -1.45
CA GLU A 518 43.01 0.15 -2.80
C GLU A 518 42.32 -1.03 -3.53
N PHE A 519 41.98 -2.10 -2.82
CA PHE A 519 41.21 -3.21 -3.40
C PHE A 519 39.84 -2.75 -3.94
N TYR A 520 39.09 -1.94 -3.19
CA TYR A 520 37.80 -1.39 -3.65
C TYR A 520 37.96 -0.36 -4.77
N GLU A 521 38.98 0.50 -4.72
CA GLU A 521 39.27 1.48 -5.78
C GLU A 521 39.60 0.80 -7.12
N ASN A 522 40.26 -0.35 -7.08
CA ASN A 522 40.57 -1.16 -8.26
C ASN A 522 39.41 -2.04 -8.74
N ASN A 523 38.32 -2.15 -7.96
CA ASN A 523 37.15 -2.99 -8.27
C ASN A 523 35.81 -2.24 -8.06
N PRO A 524 35.55 -1.16 -8.84
CA PRO A 524 34.40 -0.29 -8.61
C PRO A 524 33.03 -0.98 -8.77
N GLY A 525 32.94 -2.12 -9.47
CA GLY A 525 31.70 -2.89 -9.61
C GLY A 525 31.17 -3.51 -8.30
N ILE A 526 32.00 -3.61 -7.26
CA ILE A 526 31.65 -4.17 -5.94
C ILE A 526 31.11 -3.06 -5.01
N THR A 527 31.26 -1.78 -5.38
CA THR A 527 31.00 -0.64 -4.48
C THR A 527 29.52 -0.25 -4.33
N ASN A 528 28.62 -0.73 -5.20
CA ASN A 528 27.26 -0.20 -5.33
C ASN A 528 26.11 -1.15 -4.93
N GLU A 529 26.35 -2.41 -4.54
CA GLU A 529 25.25 -3.37 -4.33
C GLU A 529 24.53 -3.27 -2.97
N ASN A 530 25.00 -2.43 -2.04
CA ASN A 530 24.44 -2.37 -0.67
C ASN A 530 23.81 -1.02 -0.27
N ASP A 531 23.71 -0.04 -1.16
CA ASP A 531 23.25 1.32 -0.82
C ASP A 531 21.75 1.60 -1.05
N ASP A 532 20.96 0.66 -1.61
CA ASP A 532 19.54 0.89 -1.96
C ASP A 532 18.50 0.08 -1.15
N ASN A 533 18.84 -0.39 0.07
CA ASN A 533 17.84 -0.90 1.02
C ASN A 533 17.51 0.14 2.10
N ASP A 534 17.19 1.36 1.68
CA ASP A 534 16.38 2.29 2.49
C ASP A 534 14.95 1.75 2.54
N TYR A 535 14.67 0.85 3.49
CA TYR A 535 13.30 0.54 3.89
C TYR A 535 12.77 1.69 4.77
N ILE A 536 11.93 2.53 4.17
CA ILE A 536 10.91 3.35 4.84
C ILE A 536 9.53 2.77 4.55
#